data_AF-A0AAF0TR53-F1
#
_entry.id   AF-A0AAF0TR53-F1
#
_cell.length_a   1.000
_cell.length_b   1.000
_cell.length_c   1.000
_cell.angle_alpha   90.00
_cell.angle_beta   90.00
_cell.angle_gamma   90.00
#
_symmetry.space_group_name_H-M   'P 1'
#
loop_
_entity.id
_entity.type
_entity.pdbx_description
1 polymer ?
#
loop_
_entity_poly.entity_id
_entity_poly.type
_entity_poly.pdbx_seq_one_letter_code
_entity_poly.pdbx_strand_id
1 'polypeptide(L)'
;MVGSFHFQGKPDFVLVAKLRALKEKLKEWSKTSQGNLKQQKQLVLNQLAEIEMIQDQRILEEGEIVSRLALTTELEEIVKNEETAWRQRSRAVWLRQGDRNTNFFHKVANSHRRVNTTDKIKAREELLTEPAEIQREITEYYENLYSETEDWRPELEMRECPMIDENDNNQLMAPFEAQEF
;
A
#
# COMPACT_ATOMS: atom_id res chain seq x y z
N MET A 1 7.63 1.83 -19.60
CA MET A 1 8.30 3.13 -19.38
C MET A 1 7.60 3.83 -18.23
N VAL A 2 8.19 3.87 -17.04
CA VAL A 2 7.63 4.64 -15.91
C VAL A 2 8.10 6.07 -16.07
N GLY A 3 7.20 6.96 -16.49
CA GLY A 3 7.52 8.37 -16.72
C GLY A 3 7.97 9.05 -15.43
N SER A 4 9.10 9.75 -15.48
CA SER A 4 9.58 10.56 -14.38
C SER A 4 8.60 11.71 -14.11
N PHE A 5 7.95 11.70 -12.95
CA PHE A 5 7.06 12.81 -12.58
C PHE A 5 7.90 14.03 -12.16
N HIS A 6 7.72 15.14 -12.87
CA HIS A 6 8.44 16.39 -12.60
C HIS A 6 7.50 17.39 -11.91
N PHE A 7 7.88 17.84 -10.72
CA PHE A 7 7.17 18.85 -9.93
C PHE A 7 8.19 19.82 -9.33
N GLN A 8 7.82 21.10 -9.23
CA GLN A 8 8.66 22.16 -8.67
C GLN A 8 8.00 22.74 -7.41
N GLY A 9 8.81 23.19 -6.44
CA GLY A 9 8.35 23.75 -5.18
C GLY A 9 9.18 23.28 -3.99
N LYS A 10 8.67 23.49 -2.77
CA LYS A 10 9.30 23.00 -1.54
C LYS A 10 9.46 21.46 -1.59
N PRO A 11 10.54 20.89 -1.02
CA PRO A 11 10.82 19.44 -1.08
C PRO A 11 9.62 18.57 -0.65
N ASP A 12 8.93 18.94 0.44
CA ASP A 12 7.78 18.20 0.96
C ASP A 12 6.61 18.18 -0.02
N PHE A 13 6.35 19.32 -0.68
CA PHE A 13 5.32 19.42 -1.70
C PHE A 13 5.65 18.53 -2.92
N VAL A 14 6.91 18.56 -3.36
CA VAL A 14 7.38 17.74 -4.49
C VAL A 14 7.26 16.25 -4.18
N LEU A 15 7.60 15.82 -2.97
CA LEU A 15 7.46 14.42 -2.54
C LEU A 15 5.98 13.99 -2.53
N VAL A 16 5.10 14.78 -1.92
CA VAL A 16 3.66 14.48 -1.86
C VAL A 16 3.05 14.44 -3.27
N ALA A 17 3.42 15.37 -4.15
CA ALA A 17 2.96 15.40 -5.53
C ALA A 17 3.40 14.16 -6.32
N LYS A 18 4.67 13.73 -6.16
CA LYS A 18 5.18 12.48 -6.76
C LYS A 18 4.44 11.26 -6.23
N LEU A 19 4.21 11.16 -4.93
CA LEU A 19 3.48 10.03 -4.33
C LEU A 19 2.02 9.98 -4.79
N ARG A 20 1.35 11.14 -4.93
CA ARG A 20 -0.01 11.22 -5.48
C ARG A 20 -0.07 10.76 -6.94
N ALA A 21 0.85 11.23 -7.77
CA ALA A 21 0.91 10.84 -9.18
C ALA A 21 1.20 9.33 -9.34
N LEU A 22 2.14 8.81 -8.54
CA LEU A 22 2.44 7.38 -8.50
C LEU A 22 1.22 6.56 -8.06
N LYS A 23 0.50 7.00 -7.02
CA LYS A 23 -0.71 6.33 -6.53
C LYS A 23 -1.76 6.18 -7.62
N GLU A 24 -2.01 7.23 -8.42
CA GLU A 24 -3.00 7.17 -9.49
C GLU A 24 -2.55 6.21 -10.61
N LYS A 25 -1.27 6.19 -10.97
CA LYS A 25 -0.72 5.19 -11.91
C LYS A 25 -0.79 3.76 -11.38
N LEU A 26 -0.54 3.55 -10.08
CA LEU A 26 -0.70 2.24 -9.45
C LEU A 26 -2.16 1.79 -9.40
N LYS A 27 -3.12 2.70 -9.20
CA LYS A 27 -4.55 2.39 -9.29
C LYS A 27 -4.96 1.99 -10.71
N GLU A 28 -4.47 2.71 -11.72
CA GLU A 28 -4.71 2.40 -13.12
C GLU A 28 -4.14 1.02 -13.46
N TRP A 29 -2.89 0.76 -13.07
CA TRP A 29 -2.25 -0.56 -13.22
C TRP A 29 -3.02 -1.67 -12.50
N SER A 30 -3.49 -1.42 -11.27
CA SER A 30 -4.29 -2.38 -10.49
C SER A 30 -5.62 -2.74 -11.16
N LYS A 31 -6.18 -1.86 -11.99
CA LYS A 31 -7.41 -2.13 -12.76
C LYS A 31 -7.13 -2.83 -14.08
N THR A 32 -5.89 -2.78 -14.56
CA THR A 32 -5.47 -3.40 -15.83
C THR A 32 -5.26 -4.91 -15.60
N SER A 33 -5.36 -5.72 -16.65
CA SER A 33 -5.36 -7.19 -16.59
C SER A 33 -4.23 -7.80 -15.75
N GLN A 34 -3.03 -7.20 -15.75
CA GLN A 34 -1.88 -7.66 -14.94
C GLN A 34 -2.01 -7.40 -13.43
N GLY A 35 -2.83 -6.43 -13.00
CA GLY A 35 -3.02 -6.10 -11.59
C GLY A 35 -4.21 -6.81 -10.94
N ASN A 36 -5.13 -7.34 -11.75
CA ASN A 36 -6.36 -7.96 -11.27
C ASN A 36 -6.25 -9.48 -11.22
N LEU A 37 -5.45 -9.98 -10.25
CA LEU A 37 -5.27 -11.41 -9.98
C LEU A 37 -6.60 -12.17 -9.86
N LYS A 38 -7.66 -11.52 -9.35
CA LYS A 38 -8.99 -12.13 -9.24
C LYS A 38 -9.65 -12.38 -10.60
N GLN A 39 -9.52 -11.44 -11.55
CA GLN A 39 -10.04 -11.62 -12.91
C GLN A 39 -9.21 -12.66 -13.68
N GLN A 40 -7.87 -12.61 -13.56
CA GLN A 40 -6.99 -13.61 -14.16
C GLN A 40 -7.30 -15.02 -13.66
N LYS A 41 -7.46 -15.18 -12.34
CA LYS A 41 -7.86 -16.46 -11.74
C LYS A 41 -9.16 -17.00 -12.30
N GLN A 42 -10.18 -16.13 -12.44
CA GLN A 42 -11.48 -16.53 -12.99
C GLN A 42 -11.37 -16.95 -14.46
N LEU A 43 -10.55 -16.25 -15.26
CA LEU A 43 -10.31 -16.63 -16.65
C LEU A 43 -9.68 -18.02 -16.75
N VAL A 44 -8.61 -18.26 -15.99
CA VAL A 44 -7.90 -19.55 -15.97
C VAL A 44 -8.81 -20.69 -15.50
N LEU A 45 -9.64 -20.44 -14.46
CA LEU A 45 -10.61 -21.42 -13.97
C LEU A 45 -11.69 -21.74 -15.02
N ASN A 46 -12.18 -20.74 -15.75
CA ASN A 46 -13.16 -20.97 -16.82
C ASN A 46 -12.55 -21.79 -17.96
N GLN A 47 -11.31 -21.49 -18.37
CA GLN A 47 -10.61 -22.25 -19.40
C GLN A 47 -10.32 -23.70 -18.97
N LEU A 48 -9.99 -23.92 -17.70
CA LEU A 48 -9.87 -25.27 -17.14
C LEU A 48 -11.20 -26.02 -17.16
N ALA A 49 -12.31 -25.35 -16.79
CA ALA A 49 -13.64 -25.94 -16.84
C ALA A 49 -14.05 -26.32 -18.28
N GLU A 50 -13.71 -25.51 -19.27
CA GLU A 50 -13.93 -25.85 -20.68
C GLU A 50 -13.19 -27.13 -21.08
N ILE A 51 -11.92 -27.28 -20.66
CA ILE A 51 -11.14 -28.50 -20.93
C ILE A 51 -11.74 -29.71 -20.19
N GLU A 52 -12.22 -29.54 -18.96
CA GLU A 52 -12.92 -30.60 -18.21
C GLU A 52 -14.18 -31.07 -18.93
N MET A 53 -14.98 -30.14 -19.48
CA MET A 53 -16.18 -30.49 -20.27
C MET A 53 -15.83 -31.26 -21.55
N ILE A 54 -14.71 -30.94 -22.20
CA ILE A 54 -14.23 -31.69 -23.37
C ILE A 54 -13.78 -33.09 -22.94
N GLN A 55 -13.08 -33.20 -21.82
CA GLN A 55 -12.60 -34.46 -21.27
C GLN A 55 -13.75 -35.43 -20.91
N ASP A 56 -14.89 -34.90 -20.46
CA ASP A 56 -16.10 -35.69 -20.19
C ASP A 56 -16.75 -36.25 -21.46
N GLN A 57 -16.55 -35.60 -22.61
CA GLN A 57 -17.13 -36.00 -23.90
C GLN A 57 -16.19 -36.89 -24.73
N ARG A 58 -14.88 -36.62 -24.67
CA ARG A 58 -13.85 -37.35 -25.42
C ARG A 58 -12.50 -37.33 -24.73
N ILE A 59 -11.61 -38.20 -25.18
CA ILE A 59 -10.20 -38.14 -24.79
C ILE A 59 -9.59 -36.83 -25.30
N LEU A 60 -8.79 -36.18 -24.44
CA LEU A 60 -8.10 -34.93 -24.76
C LEU A 60 -7.03 -35.15 -25.83
N GLU A 61 -6.92 -34.19 -26.74
CA GLU A 61 -5.84 -34.14 -27.71
C GLU A 61 -4.53 -33.68 -27.04
N GLU A 62 -3.40 -33.99 -27.66
CA GLU A 62 -2.08 -33.65 -27.12
C GLU A 62 -1.92 -32.15 -26.84
N GLY A 63 -2.46 -31.29 -27.72
CA GLY A 63 -2.48 -29.84 -27.52
C GLY A 63 -3.32 -29.38 -26.33
N GLU A 64 -4.44 -30.07 -26.04
CA GLU A 64 -5.32 -29.75 -24.91
C GLU A 64 -4.72 -30.22 -23.59
N ILE A 65 -3.99 -31.35 -23.59
CA ILE A 65 -3.25 -31.84 -22.43
C ILE A 65 -2.16 -30.82 -22.04
N VAL A 66 -1.41 -30.31 -23.03
CA VAL A 66 -0.39 -29.29 -22.82
C VAL A 66 -1.02 -27.98 -22.33
N SER A 67 -2.13 -27.55 -22.93
CA SER A 67 -2.87 -26.35 -22.51
C SER A 67 -3.34 -26.47 -21.06
N ARG A 68 -3.91 -27.62 -20.68
CA ARG A 68 -4.34 -27.90 -19.30
C ARG A 68 -3.17 -27.79 -18.31
N LEU A 69 -2.02 -28.37 -18.64
CA LEU A 69 -0.82 -28.29 -17.81
C LEU A 69 -0.36 -26.83 -17.62
N ALA A 70 -0.33 -26.06 -18.70
CA ALA A 70 0.04 -24.65 -18.66
C ALA A 70 -0.93 -23.84 -17.78
N LEU A 71 -2.24 -24.01 -17.96
CA LEU A 71 -3.28 -23.35 -17.16
C LEU A 71 -3.20 -23.73 -15.68
N THR A 72 -2.94 -25.00 -15.36
CA THR A 72 -2.74 -25.42 -13.96
C THR A 72 -1.52 -24.75 -13.34
N THR A 73 -0.43 -24.61 -14.09
CA THR A 73 0.79 -23.94 -13.62
C THR A 73 0.53 -22.44 -13.39
N GLU A 74 -0.18 -21.79 -14.31
CA GLU A 74 -0.58 -20.38 -14.17
C GLU A 74 -1.48 -20.17 -12.95
N LEU A 75 -2.44 -21.08 -12.70
CA LEU A 75 -3.29 -21.02 -11.51
C LEU A 75 -2.49 -21.12 -10.22
N GLU A 76 -1.50 -22.02 -10.15
CA GLU A 76 -0.61 -22.14 -9.00
C GLU A 76 0.18 -20.84 -8.74
N GLU A 77 0.70 -20.21 -9.79
CA GLU A 77 1.40 -18.94 -9.68
C GLU A 77 0.48 -17.82 -9.17
N ILE A 78 -0.74 -17.71 -9.70
CA ILE A 78 -1.73 -16.72 -9.25
C ILE A 78 -2.06 -16.93 -7.76
N VAL A 79 -2.27 -18.17 -7.32
CA VAL A 79 -2.57 -18.49 -5.92
C VAL A 79 -1.39 -18.13 -5.01
N LYS A 80 -0.16 -18.41 -5.42
CA LYS A 80 1.06 -18.03 -4.67
C LYS A 80 1.21 -16.52 -4.54
N ASN A 81 0.88 -15.78 -5.59
CA ASN A 81 0.88 -14.31 -5.59
C ASN A 81 -0.21 -13.74 -4.67
N GLU A 82 -1.42 -14.32 -4.68
CA GLU A 82 -2.48 -13.97 -3.73
C GLU A 82 -2.04 -14.21 -2.27
N GLU A 83 -1.45 -15.36 -1.97
CA GLU A 83 -0.95 -15.67 -0.64
C GLU A 83 0.11 -14.67 -0.18
N THR A 84 1.06 -14.34 -1.06
CA THR A 84 2.11 -13.36 -0.77
C THR A 84 1.53 -11.97 -0.50
N ALA A 85 0.54 -11.54 -1.28
CA ALA A 85 -0.17 -10.28 -1.07
C ALA A 85 -0.92 -10.27 0.27
N TRP A 86 -1.60 -11.37 0.63
CA TRP A 86 -2.27 -11.50 1.92
C TRP A 86 -1.28 -11.49 3.10
N ARG A 87 -0.13 -12.15 2.95
CA ARG A 87 0.96 -12.13 3.92
C ARG A 87 1.45 -10.71 4.18
N GLN A 88 1.75 -9.96 3.12
CA GLN A 88 2.18 -8.56 3.22
C GLN A 88 1.12 -7.68 3.90
N ARG A 89 -0.16 -7.80 3.50
CA ARG A 89 -1.28 -7.03 4.09
C ARG A 89 -1.51 -7.34 5.56
N SER A 90 -1.31 -8.59 5.97
CA SER A 90 -1.57 -9.02 7.35
C SER A 90 -0.61 -8.39 8.36
N ARG A 91 0.58 -7.91 7.93
CA ARG A 91 1.68 -7.45 8.78
C ARG A 91 2.05 -8.45 9.91
N ALA A 92 1.67 -9.72 9.75
CA ALA A 92 1.88 -10.75 10.75
C ALA A 92 3.33 -11.24 10.69
N VAL A 93 4.15 -10.79 11.64
CA VAL A 93 5.56 -11.18 11.80
C VAL A 93 5.73 -12.65 12.27
N TRP A 94 4.64 -13.35 12.59
CA TRP A 94 4.66 -14.65 13.27
C TRP A 94 4.66 -15.89 12.34
N LEU A 95 5.22 -15.78 11.15
CA LEU A 95 5.23 -16.86 10.14
C LEU A 95 6.41 -17.83 10.32
N ARG A 96 6.72 -18.24 11.55
CA ARG A 96 7.76 -19.25 11.82
C ARG A 96 7.23 -20.69 11.81
N GLN A 97 5.93 -20.92 11.66
CA GLN A 97 5.37 -22.27 11.59
C GLN A 97 4.19 -22.37 10.62
N GLY A 98 4.40 -23.08 9.52
CA GLY A 98 3.41 -23.99 8.95
C GLY A 98 2.33 -23.39 8.03
N ASP A 99 2.55 -23.65 6.75
CA ASP A 99 1.70 -23.64 5.57
C ASP A 99 0.15 -23.61 5.70
N ARG A 100 -0.50 -22.90 4.76
CA ARG A 100 -1.93 -22.97 4.36
C ARG A 100 -3.05 -22.40 5.26
N ASN A 101 -2.78 -21.54 6.24
CA ASN A 101 -3.87 -20.95 7.03
C ASN A 101 -4.41 -19.60 6.48
N THR A 102 -4.91 -19.59 5.23
CA THR A 102 -5.56 -18.41 4.64
C THR A 102 -6.71 -17.91 5.51
N ASN A 103 -7.44 -18.81 6.18
CA ASN A 103 -8.52 -18.47 7.11
C ASN A 103 -8.01 -17.63 8.30
N PHE A 104 -6.86 -17.99 8.88
CA PHE A 104 -6.22 -17.18 9.92
C PHE A 104 -5.86 -15.79 9.42
N PHE A 105 -5.22 -15.66 8.25
CA PHE A 105 -4.88 -14.35 7.68
C PHE A 105 -6.12 -13.52 7.34
N HIS A 106 -7.19 -14.14 6.84
CA HIS A 106 -8.48 -13.47 6.61
C HIS A 106 -9.10 -12.97 7.92
N LYS A 107 -9.09 -13.78 8.98
CA LYS A 107 -9.56 -13.38 10.31
C LYS A 107 -8.75 -12.23 10.89
N VAL A 108 -7.42 -12.29 10.79
CA VAL A 108 -6.51 -11.22 11.24
C VAL A 108 -6.74 -9.94 10.43
N ALA A 109 -6.82 -10.03 9.10
CA ALA A 109 -7.09 -8.87 8.24
C ALA A 109 -8.47 -8.26 8.51
N ASN A 110 -9.50 -9.09 8.74
CA ASN A 110 -10.83 -8.63 9.13
C ASN A 110 -10.84 -7.99 10.52
N SER A 111 -10.05 -8.53 11.46
CA SER A 111 -9.88 -7.93 12.79
C SER A 111 -9.20 -6.57 12.70
N HIS A 112 -8.10 -6.46 11.94
CA HIS A 112 -7.45 -5.18 11.67
C HIS A 112 -8.38 -4.21 10.95
N ARG A 113 -9.16 -4.66 9.96
CA ARG A 113 -10.17 -3.83 9.30
C ARG A 113 -11.19 -3.32 10.32
N ARG A 114 -11.75 -4.18 11.17
CA ARG A 114 -12.71 -3.77 12.20
C ARG A 114 -12.12 -2.76 13.19
N VAL A 115 -10.85 -2.91 13.58
CA VAL A 115 -10.17 -1.98 14.50
C VAL A 115 -9.83 -0.66 13.82
N ASN A 116 -9.44 -0.69 12.55
CA ASN A 116 -9.00 0.49 11.80
C ASN A 116 -10.17 1.25 11.13
N THR A 117 -11.35 0.65 11.03
CA THR A 117 -12.53 1.36 10.55
C THR A 117 -13.11 2.18 11.70
N THR A 118 -13.06 3.51 11.56
CA THR A 118 -13.78 4.42 12.45
C THR A 118 -15.23 4.50 12.01
N ASP A 119 -16.06 3.57 12.48
CA ASP A 119 -17.49 3.52 12.14
C ASP A 119 -18.32 4.58 12.89
N LYS A 120 -17.86 5.03 14.06
CA LYS A 120 -18.55 6.00 14.91
C LYS A 120 -17.55 6.83 15.69
N ILE A 121 -17.85 8.11 15.89
CA ILE A 121 -17.11 8.98 16.82
C ILE A 121 -18.09 9.68 17.76
N LYS A 122 -17.68 9.93 19.00
CA LYS A 122 -18.45 10.73 19.94
C LYS A 122 -17.87 12.14 19.98
N ALA A 123 -18.64 13.13 19.55
CA ALA A 123 -18.26 14.53 19.52
C ALA A 123 -19.29 15.36 20.29
N ARG A 124 -18.84 16.16 21.26
CA ARG A 124 -19.69 17.10 22.02
C ARG A 124 -21.03 16.51 22.50
N GLU A 125 -20.97 15.27 23.02
CA GLU A 125 -22.10 14.45 23.49
C GLU A 125 -22.97 13.75 22.44
N GLU A 126 -22.80 14.07 21.15
CA GLU A 126 -23.49 13.41 20.05
C GLU A 126 -22.66 12.25 19.46
N LEU A 127 -23.35 11.19 19.02
CA LEU A 127 -22.72 10.03 18.40
C LEU A 127 -22.86 10.14 16.88
N LEU A 128 -21.77 10.51 16.20
CA LEU A 128 -21.74 10.60 14.75
C LEU A 128 -21.49 9.22 14.15
N THR A 129 -22.36 8.82 13.23
CA THR A 129 -22.31 7.52 12.51
C THR A 129 -22.15 7.69 11.00
N GLU A 130 -22.42 8.89 10.48
CA GLU A 130 -22.30 9.15 9.04
C GLU A 130 -20.85 9.46 8.67
N PRO A 131 -20.26 8.78 7.66
CA PRO A 131 -18.86 8.98 7.28
C PRO A 131 -18.52 10.43 6.91
N ALA A 132 -19.46 11.16 6.29
CA ALA A 132 -19.26 12.55 5.90
C ALA A 132 -19.18 13.48 7.13
N GLU A 133 -20.01 13.22 8.15
CA GLU A 133 -20.01 13.97 9.40
C GLU A 133 -18.76 13.67 10.23
N ILE A 134 -18.36 12.39 10.31
CA ILE A 134 -17.13 11.94 10.97
C ILE A 134 -15.92 12.66 10.35
N GLN A 135 -15.84 12.71 9.02
CA GLN A 135 -14.76 13.39 8.33
C GLN A 135 -14.73 14.90 8.63
N ARG A 136 -15.90 15.56 8.60
CA ARG A 136 -16.02 16.99 8.89
C ARG A 136 -15.55 17.31 10.31
N GLU A 137 -16.07 16.58 11.30
CA GLU A 137 -15.73 16.78 12.71
C GLU A 137 -14.24 16.56 12.99
N ILE A 138 -13.64 15.50 12.42
CA ILE A 138 -12.20 15.25 12.56
C ILE A 138 -11.39 16.40 11.94
N THR A 139 -11.80 16.87 10.77
CA THR A 139 -11.11 17.97 10.08
C THR A 139 -11.17 19.25 10.91
N GLU A 140 -12.36 19.64 11.34
CA GLU A 140 -12.59 20.83 12.16
C GLU A 140 -11.85 20.75 13.50
N TYR A 141 -11.84 19.58 14.16
CA TYR A 141 -11.11 19.38 15.41
C TYR A 141 -9.61 19.62 15.24
N TYR A 142 -8.99 19.03 14.22
CA TYR A 142 -7.55 19.19 14.00
C TYR A 142 -7.17 20.54 13.41
N GLU A 143 -8.03 21.14 12.58
CA GLU A 143 -7.86 22.52 12.13
C GLU A 143 -7.80 23.48 13.32
N ASN A 144 -8.75 23.35 14.27
CA ASN A 144 -8.75 24.15 15.49
C ASN A 144 -7.59 23.83 16.44
N LEU A 145 -7.17 22.56 16.52
CA LEU A 145 -6.06 22.14 17.38
C LEU A 145 -4.72 22.69 16.89
N TYR A 146 -4.53 22.75 15.58
CA TYR A 146 -3.28 23.22 14.96
C TYR A 146 -3.35 24.67 14.48
N SER A 147 -4.49 25.33 14.59
CA SER A 147 -4.59 26.78 14.42
C SER A 147 -3.99 27.46 15.64
N GLU A 148 -3.00 28.30 15.42
CA GLU A 148 -2.41 29.09 16.47
C GLU A 148 -3.33 30.27 16.82
N THR A 149 -3.66 30.39 18.10
CA THR A 149 -4.52 31.45 18.64
C THR A 149 -3.72 32.68 19.10
N GLU A 150 -2.40 32.59 19.13
CA GLU A 150 -1.50 33.65 19.56
C GLU A 150 -1.08 34.50 18.34
N ASP A 151 -1.54 35.75 18.30
CA ASP A 151 -1.15 36.71 17.25
C ASP A 151 0.33 37.14 17.34
N TRP A 152 0.95 36.91 18.50
CA TRP A 152 2.32 37.32 18.77
C TRP A 152 3.29 36.14 18.69
N ARG A 153 4.13 36.14 17.66
CA ARG A 153 5.35 35.33 17.63
C ARG A 153 6.56 36.26 17.76
N PRO A 154 7.48 36.03 18.72
CA PRO A 154 8.76 36.71 18.70
C PRO A 154 9.49 36.31 17.42
N GLU A 155 9.86 37.30 16.61
CA GLU A 155 10.68 37.10 15.44
C GLU A 155 12.04 36.59 15.95
N LEU A 156 12.37 35.33 15.64
CA LEU A 156 13.63 34.74 16.03
C LEU A 156 14.74 35.39 15.20
N GLU A 157 15.21 36.55 15.63
CA GLU A 157 16.41 37.16 15.10
C GLU A 157 17.60 36.29 15.54
N MET A 158 17.99 35.33 14.71
CA MET A 158 19.23 34.54 14.87
C MET A 158 20.47 35.41 14.58
N ARG A 159 20.59 36.56 15.26
CA ARG A 159 21.84 37.33 15.26
C ARG A 159 22.79 36.64 16.24
N GLU A 160 23.96 36.26 15.75
CA GLU A 160 25.04 35.61 16.52
C GLU A 160 24.80 34.14 16.91
N CYS A 161 23.94 33.40 16.20
CA CYS A 161 23.98 31.94 16.32
C CYS A 161 25.32 31.44 15.74
N PRO A 162 26.13 30.68 16.51
CA PRO A 162 27.30 30.02 15.95
C PRO A 162 26.84 29.05 14.87
N MET A 163 27.03 29.45 13.62
CA MET A 163 26.75 28.63 12.46
C MET A 163 27.98 27.75 12.22
N ILE A 164 27.76 26.48 11.92
CA ILE A 164 28.83 25.56 11.54
C ILE A 164 29.56 26.19 10.36
N ASP A 165 30.88 26.34 10.46
CA ASP A 165 31.64 26.93 9.39
C ASP A 165 31.72 25.96 8.18
N GLU A 166 32.13 26.49 7.03
CA GLU A 166 32.15 25.69 5.81
C GLU A 166 33.13 24.50 5.91
N ASN A 167 34.15 24.61 6.76
CA ASN A 167 35.14 23.56 7.00
C ASN A 167 34.54 22.40 7.81
N ASP A 168 33.89 22.70 8.92
CA ASP A 168 33.22 21.74 9.79
C ASP A 168 32.09 21.02 9.05
N ASN A 169 31.34 21.74 8.20
CA ASN A 169 30.32 21.13 7.36
C ASN A 169 30.91 20.15 6.35
N ASN A 170 32.05 20.48 5.73
CA ASN A 170 32.76 19.59 4.82
C ASN A 170 33.30 18.33 5.53
N GLN A 171 33.72 18.45 6.79
CA GLN A 171 34.14 17.31 7.60
C GLN A 171 32.96 16.40 7.97
N LEU A 172 31.83 16.98 8.39
CA LEU A 172 30.61 16.21 8.72
C LEU A 172 30.02 15.48 7.51
N MET A 173 30.27 15.98 6.30
CA MET A 173 29.80 15.40 5.04
C MET A 173 30.80 14.42 4.41
N ALA A 174 32.00 14.26 4.99
CA ALA A 174 33.00 13.34 4.49
C ALA A 174 32.64 11.87 4.80
N PRO A 175 33.07 10.90 3.97
CA PRO A 175 32.89 9.48 4.27
C PRO A 175 33.72 9.09 5.51
N PHE A 176 33.10 8.35 6.44
CA PHE A 176 33.79 7.86 7.64
C PHE A 176 35.03 7.03 7.29
N GLU A 177 36.14 7.32 7.97
CA GLU A 177 37.38 6.56 7.85
C GLU A 177 37.48 5.49 8.94
N ALA A 178 38.25 4.42 8.68
CA ALA A 178 38.39 3.28 9.60
C ALA A 178 39.03 3.65 10.96
N GLN A 179 39.54 4.88 11.09
CA GLN A 179 40.19 5.41 12.28
C GLN A 179 39.21 6.10 13.24
N GLU A 180 37.97 6.32 12.80
CA GLU A 180 36.87 6.90 13.59
C GLU A 180 36.00 5.83 14.27
N PHE A 181 36.39 4.56 14.16
CA PHE A 181 35.78 3.40 14.83
C PHE A 181 36.64 2.87 15.97
#